data_AF-A0A497E3V8-F1
#
_entry.id   AF-A0A497E3V8-F1
#
_cell.length_a   1.000
_cell.length_b   1.000
_cell.length_c   1.000
_cell.angle_alpha   90.00
_cell.angle_beta   90.00
_cell.angle_gamma   90.00
#
_symmetry.space_group_name_H-M   'P 1'
#
loop_
_entity.id
_entity.type
_entity.pdbx_description
1 polymer ?
#
loop_
_entity_poly.entity_id
_entity_poly.type
_entity_poly.pdbx_seq_one_letter_code
_entity_poly.pdbx_strand_id
1 'polypeptide(L)'
;MRVFIAIELPEAVKIKIAQVQERLKKTKDRIRWVEPSIIHLTLKFLGEISEEDLEKVKEATEKAVKSFAPFSFEVEGVGAFPSPSSPRVIWMGVGEGKDVLMNLATRIEEELVRCGFGRDKRWI
;
A
#
# COMPACT_ATOMS: atom_id res chain seq x y z
N MET A 1 -0.75 7.99 -17.48
CA MET A 1 0.28 7.79 -16.42
C MET A 1 -0.27 6.80 -15.42
N ARG A 2 0.56 5.88 -14.89
CA ARG A 2 0.08 4.90 -13.90
C ARG A 2 0.16 5.45 -12.48
N VAL A 3 -0.97 5.47 -11.77
CA VAL A 3 -1.09 6.11 -10.45
C VAL A 3 -1.61 5.13 -9.39
N PHE A 4 -1.16 5.33 -8.16
CA PHE A 4 -1.65 4.68 -6.94
C PHE A 4 -1.58 5.67 -5.77
N ILE A 5 -2.36 5.41 -4.72
CA ILE A 5 -2.33 6.14 -3.44
C ILE A 5 -1.67 5.24 -2.41
N ALA A 6 -0.74 5.79 -1.63
CA ALA A 6 0.01 5.04 -0.64
C ALA A 6 0.32 5.88 0.61
N ILE A 7 0.64 5.18 1.70
CA ILE A 7 1.25 5.74 2.89
C ILE A 7 2.75 5.51 2.83
N GLU A 8 3.50 6.60 2.98
CA GLU A 8 4.94 6.55 3.11
C GLU A 8 5.34 6.01 4.48
N LEU A 9 6.29 5.08 4.50
CA LEU A 9 6.75 4.48 5.76
C LEU A 9 7.89 5.29 6.37
N PRO A 10 7.94 5.47 7.69
CA PRO A 10 9.08 6.08 8.37
C PRO A 10 10.38 5.32 8.10
N GLU A 11 11.51 6.03 8.05
CA GLU A 11 12.83 5.44 7.77
C GLU A 11 13.18 4.30 8.74
N ALA A 12 12.83 4.44 10.02
CA ALA A 12 13.03 3.39 11.02
C ALA A 12 12.31 2.06 10.66
N VAL A 13 11.14 2.14 10.02
CA VAL A 13 10.41 0.97 9.54
C VAL A 13 11.11 0.38 8.31
N LYS A 14 11.53 1.22 7.35
CA LYS A 14 12.25 0.78 6.14
C LYS A 14 13.56 0.06 6.47
N ILE A 15 14.31 0.54 7.47
CA ILE A 15 15.53 -0.13 7.98
C ILE A 15 15.20 -1.54 8.48
N LYS A 16 14.13 -1.71 9.26
CA LYS A 16 13.69 -3.04 9.75
C LYS A 16 13.28 -3.96 8.59
N ILE A 17 12.58 -3.43 7.59
CA ILE A 17 12.20 -4.19 6.39
C ILE A 17 13.47 -4.63 5.62
N ALA A 18 14.47 -3.76 5.49
CA ALA A 18 15.74 -4.11 4.85
C ALA A 18 16.44 -5.28 5.57
N GLN A 19 16.45 -5.29 6.91
CA GLN A 19 17.00 -6.40 7.69
C GLN A 19 16.26 -7.72 7.43
N VAL A 20 14.94 -7.68 7.27
CA VAL A 20 14.13 -8.84 6.89
C VAL A 20 14.50 -9.31 5.48
N GLN A 21 14.60 -8.39 4.51
CA GLN A 21 15.02 -8.72 3.14
C GLN A 21 16.40 -9.38 3.11
N GLU A 22 17.38 -8.88 3.86
CA GLU A 22 18.73 -9.48 3.93
C GLU A 22 18.72 -10.91 4.48
N ARG A 23 17.82 -11.22 5.41
CA ARG A 23 17.63 -12.60 5.89
C ARG A 23 17.02 -13.50 4.82
N LEU A 24 16.04 -12.99 4.06
CA LEU A 24 15.36 -13.73 3.01
C LEU A 24 16.23 -13.91 1.75
N LYS A 25 17.07 -12.94 1.40
CA LYS A 25 18.03 -13.03 0.28
C LYS A 25 19.01 -14.21 0.37
N LYS A 26 19.17 -14.79 1.57
CA LYS A 26 20.00 -15.99 1.78
C LYS A 26 19.35 -17.26 1.19
N THR A 27 18.06 -17.26 0.90
CA THR A 27 17.41 -18.36 0.17
C THR A 27 17.75 -18.26 -1.31
N LYS A 28 18.00 -19.39 -1.98
CA LYS A 28 18.43 -19.44 -3.40
C LYS A 28 17.30 -19.15 -4.40
N ASP A 29 16.37 -18.29 -4.03
CA ASP A 29 15.21 -17.94 -4.84
C ASP A 29 15.55 -16.81 -5.81
N ARG A 30 15.05 -16.90 -7.06
CA ARG A 30 15.21 -15.84 -8.07
C ARG A 30 14.24 -14.68 -7.82
N ILE A 31 14.31 -14.08 -6.63
CA ILE A 31 13.46 -12.97 -6.23
C ILE A 31 14.12 -11.65 -6.63
N ARG A 32 13.38 -10.81 -7.34
CA ARG A 32 13.76 -9.40 -7.53
C ARG A 32 13.30 -8.60 -6.32
N TRP A 33 14.25 -8.13 -5.51
CA TRP A 33 13.97 -7.34 -4.32
C TRP A 33 13.72 -5.87 -4.67
N VAL A 34 12.73 -5.27 -4.02
CA VAL A 34 12.45 -3.83 -4.09
C VAL A 34 13.42 -3.09 -3.16
N GLU A 35 13.97 -1.97 -3.64
CA GLU A 35 14.82 -1.09 -2.84
C GLU A 35 14.07 -0.63 -1.58
N PRO A 36 14.61 -0.81 -0.37
CA PRO A 36 13.90 -0.47 0.87
C PRO A 36 13.41 0.98 0.94
N SER A 37 14.16 1.92 0.36
CA SER A 37 13.85 3.34 0.38
C SER A 37 12.55 3.72 -0.34
N ILE A 38 12.07 2.89 -1.27
CA ILE A 38 10.83 3.14 -2.03
C ILE A 38 9.64 2.28 -1.55
N ILE A 39 9.82 1.51 -0.48
CA ILE A 39 8.75 0.68 0.09
C ILE A 39 7.73 1.57 0.79
N HIS A 40 6.47 1.34 0.44
CA HIS A 40 5.30 2.06 0.92
C HIS A 40 4.14 1.08 1.15
N LEU A 41 3.12 1.52 1.90
CA LEU A 41 1.87 0.78 2.04
C LEU A 41 0.86 1.31 1.02
N THR A 42 0.56 0.53 -0.02
CA THR A 42 -0.43 0.93 -1.03
C THR A 42 -1.86 0.82 -0.48
N LEU A 43 -2.66 1.88 -0.66
CA LEU A 43 -4.08 1.93 -0.28
C LEU A 43 -5.00 1.66 -1.49
N LYS A 44 -4.65 2.18 -2.67
CA LYS A 44 -5.47 2.07 -3.88
C LYS A 44 -4.63 2.15 -5.14
N PHE A 45 -4.83 1.21 -6.07
CA PHE A 45 -4.32 1.32 -7.44
C PHE A 45 -5.38 1.97 -8.34
N LEU A 46 -5.01 2.99 -9.12
CA LEU A 46 -5.91 3.65 -10.07
C LEU A 46 -5.65 3.24 -11.53
N GLY A 47 -4.48 2.65 -11.82
CA GLY A 47 -4.12 2.29 -13.19
C GLY A 47 -3.71 3.51 -13.99
N GLU A 48 -3.97 3.49 -15.31
CA GLU A 48 -3.68 4.62 -16.20
C GLU A 48 -4.74 5.70 -16.07
N ILE A 49 -4.33 6.93 -15.75
CA ILE A 49 -5.19 8.12 -15.69
C ILE A 49 -4.57 9.28 -16.48
N SER A 50 -5.41 10.28 -16.80
CA SER A 50 -5.00 11.55 -17.42
C SER A 50 -4.43 12.53 -16.38
N GLU A 51 -3.81 13.63 -16.82
CA GLU A 51 -3.38 14.71 -15.92
C GLU A 51 -4.56 15.43 -15.26
N GLU A 52 -5.68 15.59 -15.99
CA GLU A 52 -6.90 16.17 -15.43
C GLU A 52 -7.48 15.29 -14.31
N ASP A 53 -7.44 13.98 -14.50
CA ASP A 53 -7.88 13.02 -13.50
C ASP A 53 -6.98 13.02 -12.26
N LEU A 54 -5.67 13.27 -12.42
CA LEU A 54 -4.74 13.33 -11.29
C LEU A 54 -5.16 14.42 -10.28
N GLU A 55 -5.65 15.56 -10.74
CA GLU A 55 -6.08 16.63 -9.83
C GLU A 55 -7.33 16.22 -9.05
N LYS A 56 -8.30 15.56 -9.71
CA LYS A 56 -9.49 14.98 -9.05
C LYS A 56 -9.10 13.94 -8.00
N VAL A 57 -8.07 13.13 -8.27
CA VAL A 57 -7.55 12.13 -7.32
C VAL A 57 -6.96 12.79 -6.08
N LYS A 58 -6.19 13.87 -6.24
CA LYS A 58 -5.62 14.62 -5.11
C LYS A 58 -6.73 15.19 -4.23
N GLU A 59 -7.69 15.90 -4.82
CA GLU A 59 -8.82 16.49 -4.09
C GLU A 59 -9.64 15.43 -3.34
N ALA A 60 -9.94 14.31 -3.99
CA ALA A 60 -10.64 13.19 -3.37
C ALA A 60 -9.85 12.61 -2.18
N THR A 61 -8.53 12.44 -2.34
CA THR A 61 -7.64 11.92 -1.30
C THR A 61 -7.57 12.89 -0.12
N GLU A 62 -7.38 14.19 -0.36
CA GLU A 62 -7.36 15.23 0.67
C GLU A 62 -8.67 15.28 1.46
N LYS A 63 -9.81 15.17 0.78
CA LYS A 63 -11.11 15.13 1.42
C LYS A 63 -11.31 13.87 2.25
N ALA A 64 -10.82 12.73 1.78
CA ALA A 64 -10.91 11.47 2.49
C ALA A 64 -10.09 11.49 3.80
N VAL A 65 -8.88 12.05 3.79
CA VAL A 65 -8.01 12.05 4.98
C VAL A 65 -8.45 13.05 6.05
N LYS A 66 -9.20 14.11 5.70
CA LYS A 66 -9.67 15.15 6.66
C LYS A 66 -10.50 14.60 7.82
N SER A 67 -11.14 13.44 7.67
CA SER A 67 -11.92 12.81 8.74
C SER A 67 -11.08 11.95 9.70
N PHE A 68 -9.77 11.87 9.50
CA PHE A 68 -8.88 11.03 10.30
C PHE A 68 -7.90 11.89 11.10
N ALA A 69 -7.83 11.63 12.41
CA ALA A 69 -6.71 12.10 13.23
C ALA A 69 -5.45 11.27 12.90
N PRO A 70 -4.24 11.78 13.19
CA PRO A 70 -3.02 10.98 13.12
C PRO A 70 -3.18 9.69 13.95
N PHE A 71 -2.76 8.56 13.38
CA PHE A 71 -2.85 7.24 14.00
C PHE A 71 -1.55 6.46 13.81
N SER A 72 -1.39 5.41 14.61
CA SER A 72 -0.27 4.46 14.49
C SER A 72 -0.75 3.11 14.00
N PHE A 73 0.12 2.37 13.33
CA PHE A 73 -0.12 0.99 12.94
C PHE A 73 1.18 0.20 12.98
N GLU A 74 1.06 -1.12 13.09
CA GLU A 74 2.19 -2.03 13.12
C GLU A 74 2.39 -2.73 11.78
N VAL A 75 3.65 -2.84 11.35
CA VAL A 75 4.04 -3.68 10.23
C VAL A 75 4.60 -4.98 10.79
N GLU A 76 3.95 -6.09 10.52
CA GLU A 76 4.28 -7.39 11.11
C GLU A 76 4.08 -8.56 10.15
N GLY A 77 4.75 -9.67 10.46
CA GLY A 77 4.65 -10.89 9.67
C GLY A 77 5.29 -10.79 8.28
N VAL A 78 5.45 -11.95 7.65
CA VAL A 78 5.88 -12.07 6.25
C VAL A 78 4.95 -13.07 5.57
N GLY A 79 4.34 -12.63 4.49
CA GLY A 79 3.47 -13.44 3.65
C GLY A 79 4.01 -13.56 2.23
N ALA A 80 3.40 -14.46 1.47
CA ALA A 80 3.75 -14.69 0.07
C ALA A 80 2.51 -14.98 -0.77
N PHE A 81 2.49 -14.47 -2.00
CA PHE A 81 1.50 -14.82 -3.02
C PHE A 81 2.14 -15.55 -4.21
N PRO A 82 1.49 -16.55 -4.82
CA PRO A 82 0.26 -17.19 -4.35
C PRO A 82 0.49 -18.09 -3.12
N SER A 83 1.70 -18.61 -2.92
CA SER A 83 2.06 -19.42 -1.75
C SER A 83 3.52 -19.24 -1.33
N PRO A 84 3.89 -19.56 -0.07
CA PRO A 84 5.28 -19.55 0.39
C PRO A 84 6.19 -20.55 -0.33
N SER A 85 5.64 -21.63 -0.88
CA SER A 85 6.41 -22.66 -1.61
C SER A 85 6.78 -22.26 -3.04
N SER A 86 6.10 -21.26 -3.60
CA SER A 86 6.36 -20.73 -4.94
C SER A 86 5.99 -19.24 -5.02
N PRO A 87 6.70 -18.37 -4.27
CA PRO A 87 6.34 -16.97 -4.14
C PRO A 87 6.61 -16.19 -5.43
N ARG A 88 5.63 -15.42 -5.87
CA ARG A 88 5.76 -14.35 -6.87
C ARG A 88 5.89 -12.98 -6.22
N VAL A 89 5.27 -12.79 -5.06
CA VAL A 89 5.33 -11.56 -4.26
C VAL A 89 5.55 -11.95 -2.81
N ILE A 90 6.52 -11.33 -2.16
CA ILE A 90 6.69 -11.35 -0.71
C ILE A 90 6.19 -10.02 -0.16
N TRP A 91 5.41 -10.05 0.89
CA TRP A 91 4.81 -8.87 1.51
C TRP A 91 4.90 -8.95 3.03
N MET A 92 4.77 -7.80 3.69
CA MET A 92 4.63 -7.71 5.14
C MET A 92 3.21 -7.27 5.48
N GLY A 93 2.65 -7.87 6.52
CA GLY A 93 1.30 -7.59 6.97
C GLY A 93 1.20 -6.32 7.80
N VAL A 94 -0.03 -5.98 8.12
CA VAL A 94 -0.39 -4.92 9.05
C VAL A 94 -1.10 -5.56 10.24
N GLY A 95 -0.60 -5.27 11.44
CA GLY A 95 -1.13 -5.75 12.72
C GLY A 95 -2.07 -4.74 13.34
N GLU A 96 -1.73 -4.24 14.54
CA GLU A 96 -2.48 -3.17 15.19
C GLU A 96 -2.64 -1.95 14.27
N GLY A 97 -3.79 -1.28 14.32
CA GLY A 97 -4.13 -0.14 13.44
C GLY A 97 -4.68 -0.52 12.06
N LYS A 98 -4.79 -1.82 11.75
CA LYS A 98 -5.38 -2.31 10.49
C LYS A 98 -6.79 -1.80 10.23
N ASP A 99 -7.64 -1.73 11.25
CA ASP A 99 -9.03 -1.29 11.07
C ASP A 99 -9.11 0.18 10.64
N VAL A 100 -8.25 1.03 11.19
CA VAL A 100 -8.16 2.44 10.80
C VAL A 100 -7.67 2.57 9.36
N LEU A 101 -6.69 1.75 8.94
CA LEU A 101 -6.21 1.68 7.56
C LEU A 101 -7.28 1.21 6.58
N MET A 102 -8.07 0.19 6.95
CA MET A 102 -9.19 -0.29 6.13
C MET A 102 -10.28 0.77 5.99
N ASN A 103 -10.58 1.50 7.07
CA ASN A 103 -11.53 2.62 7.03
C ASN A 103 -11.01 3.77 6.16
N LEU A 104 -9.71 4.08 6.23
CA LEU A 104 -9.08 5.08 5.38
C LEU A 104 -9.14 4.68 3.89
N ALA A 105 -8.78 3.44 3.57
CA ALA A 105 -8.84 2.92 2.21
C ALA A 105 -10.29 2.96 1.67
N THR A 106 -11.25 2.56 2.50
CA THR A 106 -12.69 2.63 2.17
C THR A 106 -13.12 4.08 1.92
N ARG A 107 -12.67 5.03 2.74
CA ARG A 107 -13.03 6.44 2.58
C ARG A 107 -12.43 7.05 1.31
N ILE A 108 -11.19 6.70 1.00
CA ILE A 108 -10.55 7.08 -0.28
C ILE A 108 -11.36 6.54 -1.45
N GLU A 109 -11.78 5.27 -1.38
CA GLU A 109 -12.60 4.65 -2.42
C GLU A 109 -13.92 5.40 -2.64
N GLU A 110 -14.61 5.79 -1.57
CA GLU A 110 -15.87 6.52 -1.64
C GLU A 110 -15.72 7.89 -2.32
N GLU A 111 -14.69 8.66 -1.97
CA GLU A 111 -14.47 9.97 -2.58
C GLU A 111 -14.01 9.83 -4.05
N LEU A 112 -13.19 8.82 -4.37
CA LEU A 112 -12.82 8.52 -5.75
C LEU A 112 -14.03 8.14 -6.61
N VAL A 113 -14.96 7.35 -6.08
CA VAL A 113 -16.20 6.99 -6.79
C VAL A 113 -17.05 8.22 -7.10
N ARG A 114 -17.12 9.18 -6.18
CA ARG A 114 -17.84 10.45 -6.40
C ARG A 114 -17.21 11.31 -7.49
N CYS A 115 -15.90 11.14 -7.71
CA CYS A 115 -15.15 11.80 -8.78
C CYS A 115 -15.17 11.02 -10.11
N GLY A 116 -15.91 9.91 -10.20
CA GLY A 116 -16.06 9.13 -11.44
C GLY A 116 -15.09 7.96 -11.60
N PHE A 117 -14.26 7.65 -10.59
CA PHE A 117 -13.37 6.49 -10.63
C PHE A 117 -14.12 5.21 -10.25
N GLY A 118 -13.86 4.11 -10.96
CA GLY A 118 -14.49 2.83 -10.69
C GLY A 118 -14.03 2.20 -9.36
N ARG A 119 -14.91 1.39 -8.75
CA ARG A 119 -14.55 0.59 -7.58
C ARG A 119 -13.56 -0.51 -7.96
N ASP A 120 -12.53 -0.73 -7.16
CA ASP A 120 -11.67 -1.91 -7.34
C ASP A 120 -12.41 -3.16 -6.82
N LYS A 121 -12.57 -4.14 -7.70
CA LYS A 121 -13.27 -5.39 -7.39
C LYS A 121 -12.39 -6.41 -6.64
N ARG A 122 -11.12 -6.10 -6.38
CA ARG A 122 -10.14 -7.04 -5.80
C ARG A 122 -10.05 -7.03 -4.28
N TRP A 123 -10.70 -6.07 -3.60
CA TRP A 123 -10.70 -5.95 -2.14
C TRP A 123 -12.10 -6.11 -1.51
N ILE A 124 -13.03 -6.72 -2.25
CA ILE A 124 -14.34 -7.20 -1.73
C ILE A 124 -14.25 -8.71 -1.49
#